data_AF-A0A7K5PX88-F1
#
_entry.id   AF-A0A7K5PX88-F1
#
_cell.length_a   1.000
_cell.length_b   1.000
_cell.length_c   1.000
_cell.angle_alpha   90.00
_cell.angle_beta   90.00
_cell.angle_gamma   90.00
#
_symmetry.space_group_name_H-M   'P 1'
#
loop_
_entity.id
_entity.type
_entity.pdbx_description
1 polymer ?
#
loop_
_entity_poly.entity_id
_entity_poly.type
_entity_poly.pdbx_seq_one_letter_code
_entity_poly.pdbx_strand_id
1 'polypeptide(L)'
;MGYDIERFVGYVNEGLLCSICRDVLEDPLQAPCEHAFCTACIHGWLIHHSNCPEDRQVIDVSLLRPLYRYMKNDLNRLQLHCRNREHGCEMVCSLESIDRHERECEYSQIPCSNAGCTMQIERRNLDGHLAVCEYRSRECPNGCGYTILSAEDTQHNCVAELRTELELLR
;
A
#
# COMPACT_ATOMS: atom_id res chain seq x y z
N MET A 1 -5.69 -7.37 -9.43
CA MET A 1 -5.52 -8.76 -8.96
C MET A 1 -4.36 -9.31 -9.73
N GLY A 2 -3.41 -9.98 -9.10
CA GLY A 2 -2.13 -10.31 -9.74
C GLY A 2 -1.16 -9.12 -9.70
N TYR A 3 0.12 -9.44 -9.84
CA TYR A 3 1.17 -8.45 -9.99
C TYR A 3 1.36 -8.09 -11.46
N ASP A 4 1.30 -6.79 -11.76
CA ASP A 4 1.53 -6.25 -13.10
C ASP A 4 2.85 -6.76 -13.69
N ILE A 5 2.76 -7.40 -14.85
CA ILE A 5 3.89 -8.02 -15.54
C ILE A 5 4.96 -7.02 -15.98
N GLU A 6 4.58 -5.77 -16.28
CA GLU A 6 5.48 -4.72 -16.75
C GLU A 6 6.46 -4.27 -15.66
N ARG A 7 6.14 -4.55 -14.40
CA ARG A 7 7.02 -4.26 -13.27
C ARG A 7 8.20 -5.22 -13.19
N PHE A 8 8.07 -6.43 -13.73
CA PHE A 8 9.09 -7.47 -13.61
C PHE A 8 10.27 -7.21 -14.52
N VAL A 9 11.46 -7.58 -14.04
CA VAL A 9 12.71 -7.46 -14.76
C VAL A 9 12.99 -8.76 -15.49
N GLY A 10 13.04 -8.68 -16.82
CA GLY A 10 13.34 -9.82 -17.68
C GLY A 10 12.10 -10.66 -17.99
N TYR A 11 12.33 -11.93 -18.33
CA TYR A 11 11.27 -12.85 -18.75
C TYR A 11 10.59 -13.49 -17.54
N VAL A 12 9.25 -13.44 -17.51
CA VAL A 12 8.44 -14.21 -16.56
C VAL A 12 7.92 -15.45 -17.28
N ASN A 13 8.08 -16.61 -16.66
CA ASN A 13 7.57 -17.88 -17.20
C ASN A 13 6.04 -17.84 -17.28
N GLU A 14 5.47 -18.23 -18.41
CA GLU A 14 4.02 -18.28 -18.63
C GLU A 14 3.28 -19.15 -17.59
N GLY A 15 3.93 -20.19 -17.06
CA GLY A 15 3.38 -21.01 -15.97
C GLY A 15 3.27 -20.29 -14.61
N LEU A 16 3.79 -19.07 -14.50
CA LEU A 16 3.65 -18.18 -13.34
C LEU A 16 2.66 -17.03 -13.59
N LEU A 17 1.95 -17.05 -14.71
CA LEU A 17 0.90 -16.10 -15.04
C LEU A 17 -0.47 -16.69 -14.71
N CYS A 18 -1.38 -15.83 -14.27
CA CYS A 18 -2.76 -16.22 -14.04
C CYS A 18 -3.52 -16.25 -15.36
N SER A 19 -4.15 -17.38 -15.69
CA SER A 19 -5.02 -17.51 -16.86
C SER A 19 -6.24 -16.57 -16.90
N ILE A 20 -6.66 -16.02 -15.75
CA ILE A 20 -7.82 -15.12 -15.66
C ILE A 20 -7.43 -13.66 -15.86
N CYS A 21 -6.51 -13.12 -15.04
CA CYS A 21 -6.10 -11.72 -15.13
C CYS A 21 -4.92 -11.48 -16.09
N ARG A 22 -4.20 -12.53 -16.50
CA ARG A 22 -2.99 -12.50 -17.35
C ARG A 22 -1.77 -11.82 -16.73
N ASP A 23 -1.87 -11.43 -15.46
CA ASP A 23 -0.78 -10.90 -14.66
C ASP A 23 -0.03 -12.01 -13.91
N VAL A 24 1.10 -11.65 -13.31
CA VAL A 24 1.89 -12.59 -12.49
C VAL A 24 1.10 -12.97 -11.25
N LEU A 25 1.14 -14.26 -10.91
CA LEU A 25 0.36 -14.86 -9.84
C LEU A 25 0.53 -14.15 -8.47
N GLU A 26 -0.59 -13.73 -7.88
CA GLU A 26 -0.69 -13.17 -6.53
C GLU A 26 -1.45 -14.15 -5.63
N ASP A 27 -0.83 -14.55 -4.51
CA ASP A 27 -1.31 -15.62 -3.62
C ASP A 27 -1.92 -16.80 -4.39
N PRO A 28 -1.12 -17.54 -5.16
CA PRO A 28 -1.67 -18.48 -6.13
C PRO A 28 -2.23 -19.77 -5.53
N LEU A 29 -3.32 -20.21 -6.14
CA LEU A 29 -3.93 -21.52 -5.96
C LEU A 29 -3.84 -22.32 -7.25
N GLN A 30 -3.58 -23.60 -7.11
CA GLN A 30 -3.54 -24.59 -8.17
C GLN A 30 -4.79 -25.46 -8.11
N ALA A 31 -5.43 -25.63 -9.26
CA ALA A 31 -6.50 -26.57 -9.45
C ALA A 31 -5.95 -28.01 -9.60
N PRO A 32 -6.78 -29.05 -9.38
CA PRO A 32 -6.38 -30.44 -9.63
C PRO A 32 -5.95 -30.73 -11.06
N CYS A 33 -6.40 -29.91 -12.02
CA CYS A 33 -5.98 -29.96 -13.42
C CYS A 33 -4.65 -29.21 -13.69
N GLU A 34 -3.87 -28.93 -12.66
CA GLU A 34 -2.54 -28.31 -12.69
C GLU A 34 -2.48 -26.82 -13.10
N HIS A 35 -3.58 -26.23 -13.55
CA HIS A 35 -3.68 -24.79 -13.82
C HIS A 35 -3.62 -23.95 -12.54
N ALA A 36 -2.91 -22.82 -12.60
CA ALA A 36 -2.69 -21.92 -11.49
C ALA A 36 -3.37 -20.56 -11.69
N PHE A 37 -3.92 -20.01 -10.61
CA PHE A 37 -4.67 -18.77 -10.62
C PHE A 37 -4.38 -17.96 -9.36
N CYS A 38 -4.53 -16.63 -9.43
CA CYS A 38 -4.56 -15.80 -8.22
C CYS A 38 -5.77 -16.22 -7.36
N THR A 39 -5.63 -16.25 -6.04
CA THR A 39 -6.73 -16.61 -5.11
C THR A 39 -7.98 -15.80 -5.43
N ALA A 40 -7.87 -14.47 -5.50
CA ALA A 40 -9.02 -13.61 -5.77
C ALA A 40 -9.68 -13.89 -7.13
N CYS A 41 -8.89 -14.24 -8.16
CA CYS A 41 -9.41 -14.54 -9.49
C CYS A 41 -10.21 -15.85 -9.52
N ILE A 42 -9.66 -16.94 -9.00
CA ILE A 42 -10.33 -18.25 -9.06
C ILE A 42 -11.54 -18.29 -8.14
N HIS A 43 -11.46 -17.68 -6.95
CA HIS A 43 -12.62 -17.55 -6.07
C HIS A 43 -13.73 -16.73 -6.74
N GLY A 44 -13.39 -15.61 -7.40
CA GLY A 44 -14.37 -14.81 -8.14
C GLY A 44 -15.05 -15.60 -9.27
N TRP A 45 -14.29 -16.42 -9.99
CA TRP A 45 -14.82 -17.27 -11.05
C TRP A 45 -15.77 -18.34 -10.52
N LEU A 46 -15.41 -19.00 -9.42
CA LEU A 46 -16.16 -20.12 -8.85
C LEU A 46 -17.45 -19.73 -8.13
N ILE A 47 -17.72 -18.43 -7.97
CA ILE A 47 -19.03 -17.93 -7.51
C ILE A 47 -20.12 -18.24 -8.55
N HIS A 48 -19.77 -18.17 -9.84
CA HIS A 48 -20.73 -18.31 -10.94
C HIS A 48 -20.54 -19.59 -11.75
N HIS A 49 -19.41 -20.28 -11.58
CA HIS A 49 -19.04 -21.46 -12.34
C HIS A 49 -18.50 -22.55 -11.42
N SER A 50 -18.56 -23.80 -11.85
CA SER A 50 -18.00 -24.95 -11.13
C SER A 50 -16.96 -25.68 -11.99
N ASN A 51 -16.28 -24.95 -12.86
CA ASN A 51 -15.32 -25.48 -13.80
C ASN A 51 -14.09 -24.59 -13.93
N CYS A 52 -12.99 -25.19 -14.39
CA CYS A 52 -11.73 -24.50 -14.63
C CYS A 52 -11.86 -23.59 -15.86
N PRO A 53 -11.39 -22.33 -15.81
CA PRO A 53 -11.43 -21.39 -16.94
C PRO A 53 -10.73 -21.89 -18.21
N GLU A 54 -9.69 -22.72 -18.08
CA GLU A 54 -8.84 -23.14 -19.21
C GLU A 54 -9.36 -24.41 -19.88
N ASP A 55 -9.56 -25.47 -19.11
CA ASP A 55 -9.88 -26.81 -19.63
C ASP A 55 -11.31 -27.27 -19.32
N ARG A 56 -12.10 -26.42 -18.63
CA ARG A 56 -13.50 -26.67 -18.25
C ARG A 56 -13.71 -27.92 -17.39
N GLN A 57 -12.65 -28.45 -16.79
CA GLN A 57 -12.79 -29.55 -15.83
C GLN A 57 -13.57 -29.08 -14.61
N VAL A 58 -14.43 -29.94 -14.07
CA VAL A 58 -15.22 -29.60 -12.87
C VAL A 58 -14.28 -29.41 -11.70
N ILE A 59 -14.34 -28.25 -11.07
CA ILE A 59 -13.54 -27.90 -9.91
C ILE A 59 -14.41 -27.23 -8.87
N ASP A 60 -14.06 -27.44 -7.61
CA ASP A 60 -14.66 -26.81 -6.45
C ASP A 60 -13.57 -26.10 -5.65
N VAL A 61 -13.95 -25.08 -4.89
CA VAL A 61 -13.05 -24.30 -4.05
C VAL A 61 -12.28 -25.19 -3.06
N SER A 62 -12.91 -26.24 -2.54
CA SER A 62 -12.28 -27.20 -1.61
C SER A 62 -11.15 -28.03 -2.22
N LEU A 63 -11.08 -28.13 -3.55
CA LEU A 63 -10.07 -28.90 -4.26
C LEU A 63 -8.83 -28.07 -4.59
N LEU A 64 -8.91 -26.74 -4.45
CA LEU A 64 -7.80 -25.83 -4.70
C LEU A 64 -6.71 -26.03 -3.65
N ARG A 65 -5.46 -26.06 -4.12
CA ARG A 65 -4.28 -26.22 -3.26
C ARG A 65 -3.28 -25.09 -3.49
N PRO A 66 -2.42 -24.76 -2.51
CA PRO A 66 -1.31 -23.86 -2.77
C PRO A 66 -0.40 -24.42 -3.88
N LEU A 67 0.26 -23.54 -4.62
CA LEU A 67 1.29 -23.95 -5.59
C LEU A 67 2.34 -24.87 -4.95
N TYR A 68 2.88 -25.77 -5.77
CA TYR A 68 4.05 -26.54 -5.40
C TYR A 68 5.21 -25.64 -4.96
N ARG A 69 5.93 -26.09 -3.94
CA ARG A 69 7.00 -25.31 -3.29
C ARG A 69 8.04 -24.79 -4.28
N TYR A 70 8.42 -25.58 -5.28
CA TYR A 70 9.42 -25.16 -6.27
C TYR A 70 8.90 -23.99 -7.13
N MET A 71 7.66 -24.07 -7.65
CA MET A 71 7.03 -22.97 -8.40
C MET A 71 6.86 -21.73 -7.52
N LYS A 72 6.45 -21.91 -6.25
CA LYS A 72 6.36 -20.80 -5.30
C LYS A 72 7.73 -20.14 -5.06
N ASN A 73 8.80 -20.94 -4.96
CA ASN A 73 10.15 -20.41 -4.81
C ASN A 73 10.60 -19.66 -6.07
N ASP A 74 10.27 -20.16 -7.26
CA ASP A 74 10.61 -19.50 -8.53
C ASP A 74 9.85 -18.18 -8.68
N LEU A 75 8.55 -18.17 -8.36
CA LEU A 75 7.73 -16.97 -8.28
C LEU A 75 8.33 -15.92 -7.31
N ASN A 76 8.70 -16.36 -6.11
CA ASN A 76 9.28 -15.51 -5.07
C ASN A 76 10.65 -14.91 -5.46
N ARG A 77 11.39 -15.58 -6.35
CA ARG A 77 12.71 -15.14 -6.85
C ARG A 77 12.62 -14.16 -8.00
N LEU A 78 11.46 -14.04 -8.65
CA LEU A 78 11.27 -13.06 -9.71
C LEU A 78 11.62 -11.66 -9.20
N GLN A 79 12.34 -10.92 -10.03
CA GLN A 79 12.77 -9.57 -9.70
C GLN A 79 11.82 -8.57 -10.34
N LEU A 80 11.48 -7.51 -9.61
CA LEU A 80 10.60 -6.46 -10.09
C LEU A 80 10.99 -5.09 -9.54
N HIS A 81 10.59 -4.06 -10.27
CA HIS A 81 10.69 -2.68 -9.83
C HIS A 81 9.64 -2.33 -8.77
N CYS A 82 10.05 -1.46 -7.84
CA CYS A 82 9.14 -0.82 -6.91
C CYS A 82 8.02 -0.07 -7.65
N ARG A 83 6.79 -0.09 -7.10
CA ARG A 83 5.67 0.70 -7.66
C ARG A 83 5.98 2.20 -7.72
N ASN A 84 6.84 2.69 -6.84
CA ASN A 84 7.24 4.10 -6.80
C ASN A 84 8.35 4.44 -7.81
N ARG A 85 8.58 3.61 -8.83
CA ARG A 85 9.56 3.90 -9.89
C ARG A 85 9.24 5.19 -10.63
N GLU A 86 7.97 5.46 -10.85
CA GLU A 86 7.49 6.72 -11.46
C GLU A 86 7.86 7.96 -10.60
N HIS A 87 8.00 7.77 -9.28
CA HIS A 87 8.42 8.80 -8.32
C HIS A 87 9.95 8.84 -8.11
N GLY A 88 10.72 8.03 -8.85
CA GLY A 88 12.18 8.03 -8.78
C GLY A 88 12.81 6.90 -7.96
N CYS A 89 12.02 5.91 -7.50
CA CYS A 89 12.59 4.72 -6.87
C CYS A 89 13.15 3.74 -7.91
N GLU A 90 14.48 3.63 -8.00
CA GLU A 90 15.15 2.71 -8.93
C GLU A 90 15.36 1.30 -8.36
N MET A 91 14.84 1.03 -7.16
CA MET A 91 15.09 -0.24 -6.48
C MET A 91 14.42 -1.42 -7.20
N VAL A 92 15.21 -2.47 -7.41
CA VAL A 92 14.76 -3.78 -7.88
C VAL A 92 14.88 -4.78 -6.74
N CYS A 93 13.77 -5.42 -6.39
CA CYS A 93 13.73 -6.42 -5.31
C CYS A 93 13.17 -7.74 -5.83
N SER A 94 13.33 -8.81 -5.05
CA SER A 94 12.60 -10.05 -5.30
C SER A 94 11.13 -9.88 -4.90
N LEU A 95 10.22 -10.64 -5.51
CA LEU A 95 8.81 -10.65 -5.15
C LEU A 95 8.60 -10.96 -3.65
N GLU A 96 9.41 -11.83 -3.06
CA GLU A 96 9.35 -12.12 -1.61
C GLU A 96 9.64 -10.89 -0.72
N SER A 97 10.46 -9.95 -1.20
CA SER A 97 10.92 -8.81 -0.40
C SER A 97 10.27 -7.47 -0.80
N ILE A 98 9.54 -7.43 -1.92
CA ILE A 98 9.00 -6.19 -2.46
C ILE A 98 7.99 -5.54 -1.49
N ASP A 99 7.14 -6.31 -0.83
CA ASP A 99 6.17 -5.79 0.15
C ASP A 99 6.84 -5.12 1.35
N ARG A 100 8.01 -5.60 1.75
CA ARG A 100 8.79 -4.97 2.82
C ARG A 100 9.39 -3.67 2.31
N HIS A 101 10.01 -3.70 1.13
CA HIS A 101 10.56 -2.50 0.52
C HIS A 101 9.50 -1.42 0.32
N GLU A 102 8.34 -1.72 -0.25
CA GLU A 102 7.31 -0.72 -0.55
C GLU A 102 6.75 -0.07 0.72
N ARG A 103 6.65 -0.82 1.83
CA ARG A 103 6.27 -0.28 3.14
C ARG A 103 7.27 0.74 3.68
N GLU A 104 8.56 0.60 3.35
CA GLU A 104 9.66 1.42 3.86
C GLU A 104 10.25 2.37 2.80
N CYS A 105 9.79 2.28 1.54
CA CYS A 105 10.29 3.03 0.40
C CYS A 105 10.29 4.54 0.63
N GLU A 106 11.44 5.17 0.51
CA GLU A 106 11.61 6.62 0.75
C GLU A 106 10.80 7.50 -0.21
N TYR A 107 10.51 6.99 -1.41
CA TYR A 107 9.74 7.66 -2.45
C TYR A 107 8.23 7.40 -2.36
N SER A 108 7.79 6.63 -1.36
CA SER A 108 6.37 6.41 -1.11
C SER A 108 5.71 7.73 -0.73
N GLN A 109 4.63 8.09 -1.42
CA GLN A 109 3.77 9.19 -1.05
C GLN A 109 2.99 8.82 0.22
N ILE A 110 3.11 9.63 1.27
CA ILE A 110 2.39 9.48 2.53
C ILE A 110 1.65 10.78 2.87
N PRO A 111 0.45 10.68 3.46
CA PRO A 111 -0.28 11.87 3.90
C PRO A 111 0.43 12.51 5.09
N CYS A 112 0.37 13.83 5.18
CA CYS A 112 0.83 14.56 6.35
C CYS A 112 0.05 14.14 7.61
N SER A 113 0.75 14.00 8.75
CA SER A 113 0.13 13.64 10.02
C SER A 113 -0.64 14.78 10.69
N ASN A 114 -0.48 16.01 10.23
CA ASN A 114 -1.17 17.17 10.79
C ASN A 114 -2.63 17.23 10.34
N ALA A 115 -3.55 17.34 11.29
CA ALA A 115 -4.98 17.43 11.03
C ALA A 115 -5.28 18.66 10.17
N GLY A 116 -5.93 18.45 9.01
CA GLY A 116 -6.26 19.51 8.06
C GLY A 116 -5.28 19.65 6.89
N CYS A 117 -4.10 19.01 6.95
CA CYS A 117 -3.18 18.98 5.81
C CYS A 117 -3.55 17.84 4.84
N THR A 118 -3.91 18.18 3.60
CA THR A 118 -4.25 17.21 2.54
C THR A 118 -3.06 16.87 1.63
N MET A 119 -1.88 17.37 1.95
CA MET A 119 -0.67 17.16 1.16
C MET A 119 -0.20 15.71 1.24
N GLN A 120 0.12 15.15 0.08
CA GLN A 120 0.86 13.90 -0.08
C GLN A 120 2.33 14.28 -0.26
N ILE A 121 3.20 13.78 0.62
CA ILE A 121 4.64 14.07 0.58
C ILE A 121 5.40 12.76 0.51
N GLU A 122 6.52 12.74 -0.22
CA GLU A 122 7.46 11.62 -0.18
C GLU A 122 7.95 11.38 1.25
N ARG A 123 8.03 10.13 1.68
CA ARG A 123 8.47 9.76 3.04
C ARG A 123 9.80 10.42 3.44
N ARG A 124 10.79 10.48 2.54
CA ARG A 124 12.08 11.17 2.78
C ARG A 124 11.98 12.67 3.08
N ASN A 125 10.92 13.31 2.59
CA ASN A 125 10.71 14.75 2.68
C ASN A 125 9.67 15.11 3.75
N LEU A 126 9.10 14.11 4.45
CA LEU A 126 8.07 14.32 5.47
C LEU A 126 8.59 15.19 6.62
N ASP A 127 9.77 14.91 7.18
CA ASP A 127 10.35 15.70 8.27
C ASP A 127 10.54 17.17 7.88
N GLY A 128 10.99 17.41 6.65
CA GLY A 128 11.13 18.76 6.10
C GLY A 128 9.77 19.46 5.99
N HIS A 129 8.74 18.77 5.51
CA HIS A 129 7.38 19.31 5.46
C HIS A 129 6.83 19.58 6.86
N LEU A 130 6.96 18.65 7.81
CA LEU A 130 6.43 18.80 9.17
C LEU A 130 7.04 20.00 9.90
N ALA A 131 8.30 20.35 9.62
CA ALA A 131 8.94 21.54 10.18
C ALA A 131 8.26 22.86 9.76
N VAL A 132 7.70 22.92 8.55
CA VAL A 132 7.13 24.13 7.94
C VAL A 132 5.62 24.02 7.64
N CYS A 133 4.98 22.93 8.07
CA CYS A 133 3.58 22.68 7.77
C CYS A 133 2.68 23.72 8.43
N GLU A 134 1.83 24.37 7.65
CA GLU A 134 0.90 25.41 8.13
C GLU A 134 -0.12 24.87 9.14
N TYR A 135 -0.47 23.59 9.00
CA TYR A 135 -1.38 22.86 9.90
C TYR A 135 -0.69 22.24 11.11
N ARG A 136 0.62 22.46 11.29
CA ARG A 136 1.33 22.01 12.50
C ARG A 136 0.76 22.73 13.70
N SER A 137 0.30 21.97 14.70
CA SER A 137 -0.08 22.53 15.99
C SER A 137 1.11 22.60 16.96
N ARG A 138 1.15 23.66 17.77
CA ARG A 138 2.13 23.85 18.86
C ARG A 138 1.46 24.49 20.07
N GLU A 139 1.99 24.30 21.27
CA GLU A 139 1.49 24.99 22.47
C GLU A 139 1.83 26.50 22.42
N CYS A 140 0.97 27.39 22.94
CA CYS A 140 1.24 28.84 23.00
C CYS A 140 2.61 29.04 23.69
N PRO A 141 3.59 29.70 23.04
CA PRO A 141 4.93 29.89 23.59
C PRO A 141 4.94 30.73 24.87
N ASN A 142 3.86 31.47 25.13
CA ASN A 142 3.66 32.22 26.37
C ASN A 142 3.06 31.37 27.51
N GLY A 143 2.88 30.06 27.32
CA GLY A 143 2.53 29.11 28.38
C GLY A 143 1.07 29.14 28.84
N CYS A 144 0.13 29.58 27.99
CA CYS A 144 -1.29 29.56 28.35
C CYS A 144 -1.98 28.18 28.24
N GLY A 145 -1.27 27.16 27.76
CA GLY A 145 -1.79 25.79 27.65
C GLY A 145 -2.63 25.49 26.41
N TYR A 146 -2.92 26.49 25.56
CA TYR A 146 -3.67 26.29 24.32
C TYR A 146 -2.79 25.80 23.17
N THR A 147 -3.36 24.91 22.36
CA THR A 147 -2.77 24.38 21.12
C THR A 147 -3.17 25.25 19.93
N ILE A 148 -2.19 25.85 19.27
CA ILE A 148 -2.38 26.78 18.14
C ILE A 148 -1.82 26.20 16.85
N LEU A 149 -2.52 26.39 15.74
CA LEU A 149 -2.01 26.06 14.41
C LEU A 149 -0.92 27.06 14.00
N SER A 150 0.10 26.60 13.28
CA SER A 150 1.21 27.44 12.83
C SER A 150 0.74 28.60 11.95
N ALA A 151 -0.34 28.44 11.19
CA ALA A 151 -0.96 29.52 10.40
C ALA A 151 -1.67 30.60 11.26
N GLU A 152 -2.14 30.24 12.46
CA GLU A 152 -2.94 31.10 13.34
C GLU A 152 -2.13 31.68 14.49
N ASP A 153 -0.84 31.37 14.57
CA ASP A 153 0.07 31.77 15.65
C ASP A 153 0.10 33.29 15.88
N THR A 154 0.06 34.08 14.80
CA THR A 154 0.01 35.55 14.89
C THR A 154 -1.32 36.11 15.39
N GLN A 155 -2.38 35.31 15.31
CA GLN A 155 -3.74 35.72 15.70
C GLN A 155 -4.11 35.24 17.10
N HIS A 156 -3.26 34.41 17.73
CA HIS A 156 -3.54 33.87 19.05
C HIS A 156 -3.32 34.91 20.16
N ASN A 157 -4.39 35.24 20.88
CA ASN A 157 -4.35 36.14 22.03
C ASN A 157 -4.51 35.33 23.34
N CYS A 158 -3.38 34.96 23.96
CA CYS A 158 -3.39 34.11 25.14
C CYS A 158 -4.21 34.72 26.32
N VAL A 159 -4.41 36.05 26.39
CA VAL A 159 -5.23 36.72 27.45
C VAL A 159 -6.73 36.61 27.17
N ALA A 160 -7.15 36.65 25.91
CA ALA A 160 -8.57 36.53 25.54
C ALA A 160 -9.09 35.12 25.86
N GLU A 161 -8.34 34.09 25.46
CA GLU A 161 -8.70 32.68 25.68
C GLU A 161 -8.82 32.33 27.16
N LEU A 162 -7.84 32.72 27.97
CA LEU A 162 -7.86 32.47 29.43
C LEU A 162 -9.02 33.18 30.13
N ARG A 163 -9.47 34.35 29.63
CA ARG A 163 -10.64 35.05 30.18
C ARG A 163 -11.93 34.32 29.85
N THR A 164 -12.07 33.83 28.62
CA THR A 164 -13.24 33.03 28.21
C THR A 164 -13.34 31.74 29.02
N GLU A 165 -12.22 31.06 29.29
CA GLU A 165 -12.22 29.86 30.13
C GLU A 165 -12.65 30.15 31.57
N LEU A 166 -12.17 31.25 32.17
CA LEU A 166 -12.59 31.70 33.50
C LEU A 166 -14.07 32.12 33.56
N GLU A 167 -14.62 32.64 32.46
CA GLU A 167 -16.05 32.96 32.35
C GLU A 167 -16.93 31.72 32.24
N LEU A 168 -16.44 30.64 31.61
CA LEU A 168 -17.15 29.36 31.48
C LEU A 168 -17.14 28.52 32.77
N LEU A 169 -16.17 28.75 33.65
CA LEU A 169 -16.04 28.08 34.96
C LEU A 169 -16.88 28.74 36.08
N ARG A 170 -17.66 29.76 35.75
CA ARG A 170 -18.43 30.58 36.70
C ARG A 170 -19.93 30.31 36.61
#